data_AF-A0A061EG73-F1
#
_entry.id   AF-A0A061EG73-F1
#
_cell.length_a   1.000
_cell.length_b   1.000
_cell.length_c   1.000
_cell.angle_alpha   90.00
_cell.angle_beta   90.00
_cell.angle_gamma   90.00
#
_symmetry.space_group_name_H-M   'P 1'
#
loop_
_entity.id
_entity.type
_entity.pdbx_description
1 polymer ?
#
loop_
_entity_poly.entity_id
_entity_poly.type
_entity_poly.pdbx_seq_one_letter_code
_entity_poly.pdbx_strand_id
1 'polypeptide(L)'
;MEKKSIEGPAQLKEMIRLRKKSVEFLIQSSQQLQATPLVKYTALSLFADRFLPSVTTLLKQGNELGSWLLRSMEDSNLQLFALISIWISSKIHDSRALSVKSLKPLGDKFIKDQHFTTRDFLEAEVVFLQVLNFEIGTSNVAFTFLEELFIRFKGMAKVGELVSFEACMDVMDLLYEKEETSILFSSPRSLAASILVTSYVVTVPKQQFEFPVLPWVKFVTSYKEEDIIEKVKDILRHVFEPHC
;
A
#
# COMPACT_ATOMS: atom_id res chain seq x y z
N MET A 1 -32.87 -23.28 19.84
CA MET A 1 -32.90 -22.79 18.44
C MET A 1 -31.56 -22.12 18.16
N GLU A 2 -30.80 -22.80 17.31
CA GLU A 2 -29.55 -22.49 16.60
C GLU A 2 -28.56 -21.48 17.19
N LYS A 3 -27.48 -22.05 17.75
CA LYS A 3 -26.14 -21.47 17.70
C LYS A 3 -25.72 -21.30 16.23
N LYS A 4 -25.65 -20.07 15.73
CA LYS A 4 -24.82 -19.77 14.55
C LYS A 4 -23.36 -19.84 14.96
N SER A 5 -22.79 -21.02 14.83
CA SER A 5 -21.35 -21.27 14.90
C SER A 5 -20.98 -22.01 13.62
N ILE A 6 -20.62 -21.26 12.58
CA ILE A 6 -19.65 -21.54 11.49
C ILE A 6 -19.70 -20.28 10.59
N GLU A 7 -18.92 -19.23 10.89
CA GLU A 7 -18.79 -18.04 10.00
C GLU A 7 -17.32 -17.64 9.69
N GLY A 8 -16.32 -18.30 10.30
CA GLY A 8 -14.92 -17.88 10.24
C GLY A 8 -14.19 -17.92 8.87
N PRO A 9 -14.21 -19.03 8.12
CA PRO A 9 -13.34 -19.16 6.93
C PRO A 9 -13.91 -18.51 5.66
N ALA A 10 -15.23 -18.37 5.53
CA ALA A 10 -15.85 -17.74 4.36
C ALA A 10 -15.77 -16.20 4.41
N GLN A 11 -16.03 -15.61 5.57
CA GLN A 11 -15.91 -14.16 5.79
C GLN A 11 -14.46 -13.69 5.66
N LEU A 12 -13.50 -14.48 6.15
CA LEU A 12 -12.08 -14.18 5.96
C LEU A 12 -11.74 -14.13 4.47
N LYS A 13 -12.03 -15.19 3.71
CA LYS A 13 -11.76 -15.23 2.26
C LYS A 13 -12.40 -14.06 1.48
N GLU A 14 -13.59 -13.64 1.89
CA GLU A 14 -14.26 -12.50 1.28
C GLU A 14 -13.51 -11.19 1.57
N MET A 15 -13.11 -10.95 2.81
CA MET A 15 -12.31 -9.77 3.17
C MET A 15 -10.97 -9.70 2.44
N ILE A 16 -10.31 -10.85 2.26
CA ILE A 16 -9.07 -10.98 1.48
C ILE A 16 -9.31 -10.53 0.04
N ARG A 17 -10.39 -11.04 -0.57
CA ARG A 17 -10.78 -10.71 -1.94
C ARG A 17 -11.08 -9.22 -2.09
N LEU A 18 -11.87 -8.65 -1.19
CA LEU A 18 -12.24 -7.23 -1.18
C LEU A 18 -11.00 -6.32 -1.00
N ARG A 19 -10.10 -6.68 -0.09
CA ARG A 19 -8.82 -5.99 0.09
C ARG A 19 -8.03 -5.99 -1.22
N LYS A 20 -7.82 -7.16 -1.82
CA LYS A 20 -7.03 -7.27 -3.05
C LYS A 20 -7.59 -6.39 -4.17
N LYS A 21 -8.90 -6.51 -4.47
CA LYS A 21 -9.55 -5.71 -5.50
C LYS A 21 -9.44 -4.20 -5.26
N SER A 22 -9.64 -3.77 -4.01
CA SER A 22 -9.58 -2.35 -3.67
C SER A 22 -8.16 -1.77 -3.71
N VAL A 23 -7.15 -2.57 -3.36
CA VAL A 23 -5.73 -2.21 -3.54
C VAL A 23 -5.35 -2.11 -5.01
N GLU A 24 -5.69 -3.10 -5.83
CA GLU A 24 -5.45 -3.07 -7.29
C GLU A 24 -6.11 -1.83 -7.91
N PHE A 25 -7.35 -1.55 -7.52
CA PHE A 25 -8.07 -0.36 -7.95
C PHE A 25 -7.39 0.93 -7.51
N LEU A 26 -6.83 1.00 -6.29
CA LEU A 26 -6.07 2.16 -5.80
C LEU A 26 -4.80 2.39 -6.63
N ILE A 27 -4.04 1.32 -6.91
CA ILE A 27 -2.83 1.37 -7.74
C ILE A 27 -3.16 1.89 -9.14
N GLN A 28 -4.17 1.32 -9.79
CA GLN A 28 -4.62 1.74 -11.12
C GLN A 28 -5.14 3.19 -11.12
N SER A 29 -5.93 3.57 -10.12
CA SER A 29 -6.47 4.93 -10.00
C SER A 29 -5.37 5.96 -9.79
N SER A 30 -4.33 5.62 -9.01
CA SER A 30 -3.17 6.49 -8.80
C SER A 30 -2.43 6.77 -10.11
N GLN A 31 -2.26 5.74 -10.96
CA GLN A 31 -1.66 5.90 -12.29
C GLN A 31 -2.52 6.78 -13.20
N GLN A 32 -3.83 6.54 -13.25
CA GLN A 32 -4.77 7.33 -14.07
C GLN A 32 -4.85 8.79 -13.62
N LEU A 33 -4.71 9.05 -12.32
CA LEU A 33 -4.64 10.39 -11.74
C LEU A 33 -3.25 11.04 -11.86
N GLN A 34 -2.26 10.31 -12.39
CA GLN A 34 -0.85 10.72 -12.45
C GLN A 34 -0.30 11.15 -11.08
N ALA A 35 -0.73 10.45 -10.03
CA ALA A 35 -0.23 10.68 -8.68
C ALA A 35 1.27 10.36 -8.61
N THR A 36 2.02 11.18 -7.88
CA THR A 36 3.43 10.89 -7.62
C THR A 36 3.59 9.59 -6.81
N PRO A 37 4.74 8.89 -6.90
CA PRO A 37 4.98 7.70 -6.09
C PRO A 37 4.74 7.93 -4.59
N LEU A 38 5.18 9.07 -4.06
CA LEU A 38 4.95 9.44 -2.65
C LEU A 38 3.46 9.51 -2.31
N VAL A 39 2.64 10.15 -3.16
CA VAL A 39 1.19 10.20 -2.98
C VAL A 39 0.57 8.80 -3.04
N LYS A 40 0.96 7.99 -4.03
CA LYS A 40 0.46 6.62 -4.19
C LYS A 40 0.74 5.76 -2.96
N TYR A 41 1.98 5.71 -2.50
CA TYR A 41 2.36 4.81 -1.41
C TYR A 41 1.93 5.31 -0.03
N THR A 42 1.82 6.63 0.17
CA THR A 42 1.13 7.15 1.36
C THR A 42 -0.35 6.78 1.34
N ALA A 43 -1.02 6.87 0.18
CA ALA A 43 -2.43 6.46 0.06
C ALA A 43 -2.62 4.95 0.30
N LEU A 44 -1.72 4.11 -0.21
CA LEU A 44 -1.72 2.67 0.07
C LEU A 44 -1.54 2.41 1.57
N SER A 45 -0.63 3.09 2.25
CA SER A 45 -0.42 2.90 3.68
C SER A 45 -1.62 3.37 4.51
N LEU A 46 -2.20 4.54 4.20
CA LEU A 46 -3.42 5.02 4.85
C LEU A 46 -4.60 4.06 4.66
N PHE A 47 -4.74 3.50 3.46
CA PHE A 47 -5.86 2.64 3.11
C PHE A 47 -5.67 1.20 3.61
N ALA A 48 -4.65 0.51 3.11
CA ALA A 48 -4.46 -0.92 3.29
C ALA A 48 -3.91 -1.29 4.67
N ASP A 49 -2.98 -0.49 5.20
CA ASP A 49 -2.29 -0.83 6.45
C ASP A 49 -3.04 -0.31 7.68
N ARG A 50 -3.93 0.68 7.49
CA ARG A 50 -4.55 1.42 8.60
C ARG A 50 -6.06 1.42 8.52
N PHE A 51 -6.65 1.93 7.44
CA PHE A 51 -8.10 2.03 7.33
C PHE A 51 -8.77 0.66 7.30
N LEU A 52 -8.35 -0.26 6.43
CA LEU A 52 -8.94 -1.59 6.31
C LEU A 52 -8.87 -2.40 7.63
N PRO A 53 -7.72 -2.47 8.35
CA PRO A 53 -7.65 -3.10 9.67
C PRO A 53 -8.54 -2.43 10.72
N SER A 54 -8.62 -1.10 10.74
CA SER A 54 -9.49 -0.36 11.67
C SER A 54 -10.97 -0.67 11.43
N VAL A 55 -11.44 -0.63 10.17
CA VAL A 55 -12.83 -0.97 9.85
C VAL A 55 -13.13 -2.43 10.19
N THR A 56 -12.22 -3.35 9.88
CA THR A 56 -12.37 -4.77 10.22
C THR A 56 -12.51 -4.98 11.73
N THR A 57 -11.76 -4.23 12.53
CA THR A 57 -11.84 -4.26 14.00
C THR A 57 -13.18 -3.71 14.49
N LEU A 58 -13.63 -2.58 13.93
CA LEU A 58 -14.92 -1.96 14.29
C LEU A 58 -16.11 -2.88 13.99
N LEU A 59 -16.10 -3.53 12.82
CA LEU A 59 -17.13 -4.50 12.43
C LEU A 59 -17.18 -5.70 13.39
N LYS A 60 -16.01 -6.23 13.79
CA LYS A 60 -15.91 -7.35 14.74
C LYS A 60 -16.40 -6.99 16.14
N GLN A 61 -16.22 -5.74 16.56
CA GLN A 61 -16.66 -5.25 17.87
C GLN A 61 -18.17 -4.99 17.94
N GLY A 62 -18.90 -5.11 16.82
CA GLY A 62 -20.34 -4.84 16.77
C GLY A 62 -20.68 -3.37 17.07
N ASN A 63 -19.72 -2.46 16.91
CA ASN A 63 -19.98 -1.04 17.05
C ASN A 63 -20.93 -0.60 15.95
N GLU A 64 -21.98 0.15 16.30
CA GLU A 64 -22.85 0.78 15.32
C GLU A 64 -22.01 1.77 14.49
N LEU A 65 -21.67 1.37 13.27
CA LEU A 65 -21.03 2.25 12.31
C LEU A 65 -22.05 3.32 11.91
N GLY A 66 -21.82 4.54 12.41
CA GLY A 66 -22.76 5.65 12.27
C GLY A 66 -23.02 6.04 10.81
N SER A 67 -22.00 5.96 9.94
CA SER A 67 -22.15 6.27 8.51
C SER A 67 -22.64 5.07 7.70
N TRP A 68 -23.58 5.32 6.79
CA TRP A 68 -24.09 4.35 5.84
C TRP A 68 -23.01 3.81 4.90
N LEU A 69 -21.95 4.58 4.64
CA LEU A 69 -20.80 4.18 3.83
C LEU A 69 -20.03 2.99 4.41
N LEU A 70 -20.13 2.78 5.72
CA LEU A 70 -19.47 1.68 6.44
C LEU A 70 -20.41 0.51 6.75
N ARG A 71 -21.71 0.62 6.44
CA ARG A 71 -22.70 -0.42 6.79
C ARG A 71 -22.68 -1.63 5.86
N SER A 72 -22.41 -1.43 4.57
CA SER A 72 -22.39 -2.51 3.57
C SER A 72 -20.97 -2.97 3.19
N MET A 73 -19.96 -2.11 3.35
CA MET A 73 -18.54 -2.40 3.01
C MET A 73 -18.36 -3.21 1.71
N GLU A 74 -19.14 -2.87 0.69
CA GLU A 74 -19.10 -3.53 -0.60
C GLU A 74 -17.89 -3.08 -1.41
N ASP A 75 -17.63 -3.78 -2.53
CA ASP A 75 -16.58 -3.43 -3.50
C ASP A 75 -16.63 -1.92 -3.86
N SER A 76 -17.83 -1.37 -4.07
CA SER A 76 -18.05 0.04 -4.42
C SER A 76 -17.65 1.02 -3.31
N ASN A 77 -17.98 0.73 -2.05
CA ASN A 77 -17.61 1.56 -0.91
C ASN A 77 -16.09 1.55 -0.70
N LEU A 78 -15.46 0.39 -0.82
CA LEU A 78 -14.02 0.25 -0.70
C LEU A 78 -13.27 0.98 -1.82
N GLN A 79 -13.78 0.93 -3.05
CA GLN A 79 -13.25 1.71 -4.16
C GLN A 79 -13.39 3.22 -3.91
N LEU A 80 -14.52 3.67 -3.36
CA LEU A 80 -14.67 5.07 -2.95
C LEU A 80 -13.60 5.45 -1.90
N PHE A 81 -13.43 4.65 -0.85
CA PHE A 81 -12.42 4.92 0.19
C PHE A 81 -10.99 4.85 -0.34
N ALA A 82 -10.70 4.01 -1.33
CA ALA A 82 -9.42 4.00 -2.04
C ALA A 82 -9.16 5.33 -2.76
N LEU A 83 -10.17 5.87 -3.48
CA LEU A 83 -10.11 7.20 -4.09
C LEU A 83 -9.90 8.30 -3.03
N ILE A 84 -10.61 8.23 -1.92
CA ILE A 84 -10.46 9.18 -0.80
C ILE A 84 -9.05 9.12 -0.20
N SER A 85 -8.46 7.94 -0.07
CA SER A 85 -7.09 7.80 0.43
C SER A 85 -6.08 8.50 -0.49
N ILE A 86 -6.22 8.36 -1.82
CA ILE A 86 -5.41 9.10 -2.80
C ILE A 86 -5.62 10.60 -2.64
N TRP A 87 -6.88 11.03 -2.46
CA TRP A 87 -7.20 12.44 -2.29
C TRP A 87 -6.53 13.05 -1.05
N ILE A 88 -6.68 12.40 0.11
CA ILE A 88 -6.06 12.82 1.37
C ILE A 88 -4.53 12.85 1.22
N SER A 89 -3.95 11.80 0.65
CA SER A 89 -2.50 11.74 0.41
C SER A 89 -1.99 12.89 -0.47
N SER A 90 -2.73 13.26 -1.53
CA SER A 90 -2.39 14.42 -2.35
C SER A 90 -2.46 15.74 -1.58
N LYS A 91 -3.38 15.89 -0.61
CA LYS A 91 -3.44 17.07 0.27
C LYS A 91 -2.26 17.16 1.22
N ILE A 92 -1.65 16.03 1.58
CA ILE A 92 -0.48 15.98 2.47
C ILE A 92 0.79 16.39 1.72
N HIS A 93 0.96 15.90 0.49
CA HIS A 93 2.24 15.98 -0.21
C HIS A 93 2.29 16.98 -1.36
N ASP A 94 1.20 17.21 -2.08
CA ASP A 94 1.23 18.07 -3.26
C ASP A 94 0.96 19.53 -2.89
N SER A 95 1.68 20.44 -3.56
CA SER A 95 1.40 21.89 -3.48
C SER A 95 0.01 22.23 -4.02
N ARG A 96 -0.49 21.45 -4.99
CA ARG A 96 -1.84 21.52 -5.52
C ARG A 96 -2.49 20.15 -5.45
N ALA A 97 -3.18 19.90 -4.35
CA ALA A 97 -3.91 18.67 -4.13
C ALA A 97 -4.93 18.37 -5.24
N LEU A 98 -5.20 17.08 -5.42
CA LEU A 98 -6.30 16.61 -6.27
C LEU A 98 -7.64 17.17 -5.74
N SER A 99 -8.66 17.12 -6.59
CA SER A 99 -9.99 17.63 -6.23
C SER A 99 -11.06 16.61 -6.55
N VAL A 100 -12.23 16.70 -5.91
CA VAL A 100 -13.36 15.81 -6.26
C VAL A 100 -13.70 15.87 -7.76
N LYS A 101 -13.43 17.00 -8.44
CA LYS A 101 -13.61 17.12 -9.90
C LYS A 101 -12.71 16.20 -10.72
N SER A 102 -11.51 15.86 -10.22
CA SER A 102 -10.61 14.90 -10.87
C SER A 102 -10.89 13.46 -10.46
N LEU A 103 -11.34 13.22 -9.22
CA LEU A 103 -11.64 11.86 -8.75
C LEU A 103 -12.99 11.34 -9.23
N LYS A 104 -14.02 12.20 -9.28
CA LYS A 104 -15.38 11.78 -9.63
C LYS A 104 -15.48 11.11 -11.01
N PRO A 105 -14.84 11.61 -12.09
CA PRO A 105 -14.87 10.93 -13.38
C PRO A 105 -14.28 9.51 -13.36
N LEU A 106 -13.27 9.24 -12.52
CA LEU A 106 -12.78 7.88 -12.33
C LEU A 106 -13.80 7.02 -11.57
N GLY A 107 -14.38 7.56 -10.50
CA GLY A 107 -15.44 6.89 -9.75
C GLY A 107 -16.61 6.49 -10.66
N ASP A 108 -17.11 7.44 -11.46
CA ASP A 108 -18.21 7.22 -12.40
C ASP A 108 -17.87 6.18 -13.50
N LYS A 109 -16.60 6.08 -13.88
CA LYS A 109 -16.13 5.16 -14.92
C LYS A 109 -15.95 3.73 -14.42
N PHE A 110 -15.43 3.56 -13.19
CA PHE A 110 -14.94 2.26 -12.71
C PHE A 110 -15.82 1.66 -11.61
N ILE A 111 -16.51 2.46 -10.80
CA ILE A 111 -17.43 1.99 -9.77
C ILE A 111 -18.80 1.80 -10.41
N LYS A 112 -19.16 0.55 -10.71
CA LYS A 112 -20.36 0.23 -11.50
C LYS A 112 -21.63 0.07 -10.68
N ASP A 113 -21.51 -0.39 -9.44
CA ASP A 113 -22.66 -0.81 -8.63
C ASP A 113 -23.32 0.35 -7.89
N GLN A 114 -22.61 1.49 -7.76
CA GLN A 114 -23.11 2.67 -7.07
C GLN A 114 -22.57 3.97 -7.68
N HIS A 115 -23.46 4.94 -7.89
CA HIS A 115 -23.08 6.29 -8.29
C HIS A 115 -22.91 7.19 -7.07
N PHE A 116 -21.68 7.65 -6.84
CA PHE A 116 -21.36 8.58 -5.77
C PHE A 116 -21.42 10.04 -6.23
N THR A 117 -22.11 10.87 -5.45
CA THR A 117 -22.20 12.31 -5.64
C THR A 117 -20.98 13.01 -5.04
N THR A 118 -20.76 14.28 -5.40
CA THR A 118 -19.73 15.10 -4.75
C THR A 118 -19.88 15.16 -3.23
N ARG A 119 -21.12 15.15 -2.73
CA ARG A 119 -21.40 15.14 -1.29
C ARG A 119 -20.90 13.84 -0.64
N ASP A 120 -21.07 12.71 -1.33
CA ASP A 120 -20.65 11.42 -0.79
C ASP A 120 -19.12 11.30 -0.72
N PHE A 121 -18.39 11.92 -1.65
CA PHE A 121 -16.92 12.05 -1.53
C PHE A 121 -16.50 12.87 -0.31
N LEU A 122 -17.19 13.98 -0.02
CA LEU A 122 -16.90 14.82 1.15
C LEU A 122 -17.25 14.09 2.45
N GLU A 123 -18.37 13.38 2.48
CA GLU A 123 -18.76 12.54 3.61
C GLU A 123 -17.72 11.42 3.82
N ALA A 124 -17.31 10.74 2.75
CA ALA A 124 -16.33 9.67 2.80
C ALA A 124 -14.96 10.15 3.28
N GLU A 125 -14.54 11.36 2.94
CA GLU A 125 -13.33 11.98 3.51
C GLU A 125 -13.42 12.09 5.04
N VAL A 126 -14.51 12.65 5.56
CA VAL A 126 -14.71 12.81 7.01
C VAL A 126 -14.73 11.44 7.70
N VAL A 127 -15.48 10.49 7.14
CA VAL A 127 -15.58 9.13 7.67
C VAL A 127 -14.22 8.42 7.67
N PHE A 128 -13.45 8.57 6.59
CA PHE A 128 -12.11 7.98 6.49
C PHE A 128 -11.18 8.52 7.58
N LEU A 129 -11.16 9.85 7.77
CA LEU A 129 -10.36 10.48 8.82
C LEU A 129 -10.81 10.06 10.22
N GLN A 130 -12.12 9.94 10.46
CA GLN A 130 -12.66 9.48 11.74
C GLN A 130 -12.25 8.03 12.05
N VAL A 131 -12.30 7.12 11.07
CA VAL A 131 -11.85 5.73 11.24
C VAL A 131 -10.35 5.66 11.57
N LEU A 132 -9.56 6.60 11.06
CA LEU A 132 -8.13 6.72 11.38
C LEU A 132 -7.86 7.54 12.66
N ASN A 133 -8.88 7.96 13.41
CA ASN A 133 -8.75 8.89 14.54
C ASN A 133 -7.95 10.16 14.20
N PHE A 134 -8.06 10.63 12.96
CA PHE A 134 -7.32 11.77 12.39
C PHE A 134 -5.79 11.61 12.40
N GLU A 135 -5.27 10.43 12.71
CA GLU A 135 -3.85 10.13 12.62
C GLU A 135 -3.51 9.97 11.13
N ILE A 136 -2.99 11.01 10.47
CA ILE A 136 -2.57 10.92 9.05
C ILE A 136 -1.05 11.10 8.88
N GLY A 137 -0.30 10.87 9.96
CA GLY A 137 1.16 10.97 9.94
C GLY A 137 1.81 10.02 8.93
N THR A 138 2.80 10.52 8.21
CA THR A 138 3.47 9.81 7.10
C THR A 138 4.87 9.31 7.44
N SER A 139 5.31 9.47 8.69
CA SER A 139 6.68 9.13 9.14
C SER A 139 7.02 7.63 9.06
N ASN A 140 6.01 6.77 8.92
CA ASN A 140 6.16 5.32 8.85
C ASN A 140 5.82 4.74 7.47
N VAL A 141 5.77 5.56 6.42
CA VAL A 141 5.54 5.07 5.05
C VAL A 141 6.81 4.43 4.52
N ALA A 142 6.76 3.14 4.17
CA ALA A 142 7.92 2.38 3.70
C ALA A 142 8.59 2.99 2.46
N PHE A 143 7.79 3.60 1.56
CA PHE A 143 8.29 4.27 0.37
C PHE A 143 9.26 5.42 0.69
N THR A 144 9.01 6.20 1.73
CA THR A 144 9.90 7.32 2.11
C THR A 144 11.29 6.82 2.47
N PHE A 145 11.37 5.70 3.21
CA PHE A 145 12.66 5.07 3.53
C PHE A 145 13.31 4.44 2.31
N LEU A 146 12.53 3.86 1.40
CA LEU A 146 13.02 3.26 0.17
C LEU A 146 13.65 4.32 -0.75
N GLU A 147 12.95 5.44 -0.97
CA GLU A 147 13.44 6.55 -1.77
C GLU A 147 14.73 7.13 -1.19
N GLU A 148 14.79 7.34 0.13
CA GLU A 148 16.00 7.81 0.81
C GLU A 148 17.17 6.83 0.65
N LEU A 149 16.94 5.53 0.87
CA LEU A 149 17.96 4.51 0.71
C LEU A 149 18.45 4.42 -0.74
N PHE A 150 17.53 4.50 -1.71
CA PHE A 150 17.85 4.47 -3.13
C PHE A 150 18.75 5.65 -3.53
N ILE A 151 18.39 6.87 -3.13
CA ILE A 151 19.20 8.08 -3.39
C ILE A 151 20.59 7.95 -2.77
N ARG A 152 20.67 7.51 -1.50
CA ARG A 152 21.95 7.28 -0.81
C ARG A 152 22.78 6.22 -1.53
N PHE A 153 22.16 5.16 -2.02
CA PHE A 153 22.87 4.08 -2.70
C PHE A 153 23.48 4.55 -4.03
N LYS A 154 22.69 5.25 -4.86
CA LYS A 154 23.16 5.88 -6.10
C LYS A 154 24.34 6.83 -5.86
N GLY A 155 24.24 7.66 -4.81
CA GLY A 155 25.32 8.57 -4.43
C GLY A 155 26.59 7.88 -3.95
N MET A 156 26.51 6.63 -3.48
CA MET A 156 27.64 5.91 -2.88
C MET A 156 28.37 5.00 -3.87
N ALA A 157 27.66 4.34 -4.79
CA ALA A 157 28.24 3.33 -5.66
C ALA A 157 27.75 3.45 -7.10
N LYS A 158 28.67 3.35 -8.07
CA LYS A 158 28.34 3.39 -9.51
C LYS A 158 27.33 2.31 -9.91
N VAL A 159 27.40 1.13 -9.29
CA VAL A 159 26.43 0.04 -9.53
C VAL A 159 25.01 0.43 -9.10
N GLY A 160 24.85 1.41 -8.20
CA GLY A 160 23.55 1.96 -7.82
C GLY A 160 22.81 2.60 -8.99
N GLU A 161 23.53 3.11 -10.01
CA GLU A 161 22.90 3.61 -11.24
C GLU A 161 22.21 2.52 -12.07
N LEU A 162 22.60 1.26 -11.87
CA LEU A 162 22.03 0.11 -12.56
C LEU A 162 20.77 -0.42 -11.88
N VAL A 163 20.52 -0.03 -10.62
CA VAL A 163 19.28 -0.41 -9.94
C VAL A 163 18.14 0.43 -10.49
N SER A 164 17.15 -0.24 -11.06
CA SER A 164 15.94 0.42 -11.53
C SER A 164 15.07 0.85 -10.35
N PHE A 165 14.74 2.15 -10.27
CA PHE A 165 13.79 2.65 -9.28
C PHE A 165 12.38 2.13 -9.56
N GLU A 166 12.03 1.95 -10.83
CA GLU A 166 10.78 1.34 -11.26
C GLU A 166 10.66 -0.09 -10.74
N ALA A 167 11.72 -0.89 -10.80
CA ALA A 167 11.73 -2.23 -10.21
C ALA A 167 11.54 -2.21 -8.68
N CYS A 168 11.92 -1.14 -7.98
CA CYS A 168 11.62 -0.98 -6.56
C CYS A 168 10.13 -0.72 -6.33
N MET A 169 9.51 0.08 -7.20
CA MET A 169 8.08 0.38 -7.18
C MET A 169 7.24 -0.85 -7.55
N ASP A 170 7.64 -1.60 -8.57
CA ASP A 170 6.96 -2.84 -9.00
C ASP A 170 6.96 -3.88 -7.89
N VAL A 171 8.09 -4.04 -7.20
CA VAL A 171 8.16 -4.89 -6.01
C VAL A 171 7.23 -4.37 -4.92
N MET A 172 7.18 -3.06 -4.66
CA MET A 172 6.29 -2.50 -3.63
C MET A 172 4.81 -2.69 -3.98
N ASP A 173 4.42 -2.53 -5.25
CA ASP A 173 3.07 -2.79 -5.74
C ASP A 173 2.67 -4.26 -5.53
N LEU A 174 3.54 -5.18 -5.95
CA LEU A 174 3.36 -6.62 -5.75
C LEU A 174 3.12 -6.96 -4.27
N LEU A 175 3.89 -6.35 -3.35
CA LEU A 175 3.70 -6.57 -1.92
C LEU A 175 2.35 -6.03 -1.45
N TYR A 176 1.94 -4.83 -1.85
CA TYR A 176 0.62 -4.32 -1.46
C TYR A 176 -0.53 -5.22 -1.96
N GLU A 177 -0.42 -5.78 -3.16
CA GLU A 177 -1.41 -6.71 -3.73
C GLU A 177 -1.46 -8.06 -3.00
N LYS A 178 -0.34 -8.52 -2.44
CA LYS A 178 -0.21 -9.81 -1.73
C LYS A 178 -0.46 -9.63 -0.23
N GLU A 179 -1.62 -10.07 0.24
CA GLU A 179 -2.02 -9.95 1.66
C GLU A 179 -1.05 -10.61 2.65
N GLU A 180 -0.43 -11.73 2.27
CA GLU A 180 0.56 -12.47 3.09
C GLU A 180 1.75 -11.59 3.49
N THR A 181 1.98 -10.51 2.74
CA THR A 181 3.08 -9.57 2.97
C THR A 181 2.68 -8.38 3.84
N SER A 182 1.42 -8.30 4.30
CA SER A 182 0.94 -7.25 5.22
C SER A 182 1.76 -7.14 6.50
N ILE A 183 2.27 -8.27 7.02
CA ILE A 183 3.19 -8.31 8.17
C ILE A 183 4.51 -7.60 7.86
N LEU A 184 4.95 -7.58 6.60
CA LEU A 184 6.21 -6.95 6.21
C LEU A 184 6.18 -5.43 6.42
N PHE A 185 5.00 -4.81 6.34
CA PHE A 185 4.81 -3.37 6.56
C PHE A 185 4.86 -2.95 8.04
N SER A 186 4.92 -3.90 8.99
CA SER A 186 5.14 -3.61 10.41
C SER A 186 6.52 -3.00 10.72
N SER A 187 7.49 -3.16 9.82
CA SER A 187 8.83 -2.60 9.94
C SER A 187 9.24 -1.88 8.63
N PRO A 188 8.75 -0.64 8.42
CA PRO A 188 8.88 0.07 7.13
C PRO A 188 10.32 0.25 6.64
N ARG A 189 11.27 0.51 7.55
CA ARG A 189 12.70 0.65 7.22
C ARG A 189 13.34 -0.67 6.78
N SER A 190 13.04 -1.75 7.49
CA SER A 190 13.50 -3.09 7.13
C SER A 190 12.94 -3.51 5.79
N LEU A 191 11.65 -3.24 5.55
CA LEU A 191 10.99 -3.51 4.27
C LEU A 191 11.64 -2.72 3.13
N ALA A 192 11.84 -1.41 3.30
CA ALA A 192 12.50 -0.57 2.31
C ALA A 192 13.90 -1.08 1.93
N ALA A 193 14.69 -1.48 2.93
CA ALA A 193 15.98 -2.12 2.73
C ALA A 193 15.87 -3.43 1.94
N SER A 194 14.95 -4.32 2.32
CA SER A 194 14.74 -5.59 1.62
C SER A 194 14.26 -5.38 0.18
N ILE A 195 13.39 -4.41 -0.08
CA ILE A 195 12.95 -4.05 -1.45
C ILE A 195 14.15 -3.60 -2.28
N LEU A 196 14.99 -2.70 -1.75
CA LEU A 196 16.18 -2.24 -2.46
C LEU A 196 17.15 -3.37 -2.78
N VAL A 197 17.40 -4.29 -1.83
CA VAL A 197 18.25 -5.47 -2.07
C VAL A 197 17.62 -6.40 -3.11
N THR A 198 16.31 -6.64 -3.04
CA THR A 198 15.59 -7.42 -4.04
C THR A 198 15.74 -6.81 -5.43
N SER A 199 15.49 -5.51 -5.58
CA SER A 199 15.61 -4.81 -6.85
C SER A 199 17.04 -4.82 -7.37
N TYR A 200 18.05 -4.67 -6.50
CA TYR A 200 19.45 -4.86 -6.87
C TYR A 200 19.71 -6.25 -7.44
N VAL A 201 19.25 -7.31 -6.76
CA VAL A 201 19.44 -8.70 -7.19
C VAL A 201 18.77 -8.99 -8.54
N VAL A 202 17.59 -8.40 -8.78
CA VAL A 202 16.80 -8.62 -10.00
C VAL A 202 17.33 -7.82 -11.19
N THR A 203 17.80 -6.59 -10.97
CA THR A 203 18.11 -5.65 -12.07
C THR A 203 19.59 -5.55 -12.42
N VAL A 204 20.48 -5.78 -11.46
CA VAL A 204 21.92 -5.64 -11.68
C VAL A 204 22.47 -6.93 -12.30
N PRO A 205 23.28 -6.86 -13.38
CA PRO A 205 23.92 -8.05 -13.94
C PRO A 205 24.87 -8.69 -12.93
N LYS A 206 24.85 -10.03 -12.81
CA LYS A 206 25.70 -10.78 -11.86
C LYS A 206 27.19 -10.49 -11.99
N GLN A 207 27.66 -10.14 -13.19
CA GLN A 207 29.05 -9.79 -13.47
C GLN A 207 29.47 -8.47 -12.80
N GLN A 208 28.52 -7.65 -12.37
CA GLN A 208 28.73 -6.35 -11.75
C GLN A 208 28.38 -6.35 -10.25
N PHE A 209 28.26 -7.53 -9.63
CA PHE A 209 28.02 -7.69 -8.20
C PHE A 209 29.31 -7.45 -7.37
N GLU A 210 29.91 -6.30 -7.56
CA GLU A 210 31.14 -5.91 -6.84
C GLU A 210 30.84 -5.18 -5.53
N PHE A 211 29.62 -4.62 -5.39
CA PHE A 211 29.25 -3.85 -4.20
C PHE A 211 28.66 -4.74 -3.09
N PRO A 212 29.14 -4.62 -1.84
CA PRO A 212 28.62 -5.37 -0.70
C PRO A 212 27.29 -4.79 -0.20
N VAL A 213 26.21 -5.01 -0.96
CA VAL A 213 24.89 -4.41 -0.68
C VAL A 213 24.33 -4.78 0.69
N LEU A 214 24.50 -6.01 1.15
CA LEU A 214 24.00 -6.48 2.45
C LEU A 214 24.73 -5.81 3.62
N PRO A 215 26.09 -5.81 3.70
CA PRO A 215 26.82 -5.04 4.69
C PRO A 215 26.48 -3.55 4.68
N TRP A 216 26.29 -2.96 3.50
CA TRP A 216 25.92 -1.55 3.38
C TRP A 216 24.52 -1.27 3.95
N VAL A 217 23.53 -2.09 3.61
CA VAL A 217 22.17 -1.98 4.16
C VAL A 217 22.17 -2.11 5.68
N LYS A 218 22.91 -3.07 6.23
CA LYS A 218 23.10 -3.22 7.68
C LYS A 218 23.70 -1.96 8.30
N PHE A 219 24.72 -1.38 7.67
CA PHE A 219 25.35 -0.15 8.15
C PHE A 219 24.35 1.02 8.19
N VAL A 220 23.58 1.25 7.13
CA VAL A 220 22.67 2.41 7.05
C VAL A 220 21.35 2.24 7.80
N THR A 221 20.91 1.01 8.04
CA THR A 221 19.61 0.74 8.69
C THR A 221 19.71 0.11 10.08
N SER A 222 20.88 -0.40 10.47
CA SER A 222 21.12 -1.18 11.69
C SER A 222 20.39 -2.52 11.79
N TYR A 223 19.68 -2.97 10.74
CA TYR A 223 19.10 -4.32 10.70
C TYR A 223 20.17 -5.37 10.41
N LYS A 224 19.98 -6.57 10.98
CA LYS A 224 20.88 -7.70 10.73
C LYS A 224 20.74 -8.17 9.28
N GLU A 225 21.84 -8.63 8.70
CA GLU A 225 21.85 -9.13 7.32
C GLU A 225 20.94 -10.34 7.18
N GLU A 226 20.90 -11.21 8.18
CA GLU A 226 20.07 -12.42 8.20
C GLU A 226 18.58 -12.10 8.09
N ASP A 227 18.11 -11.11 8.85
CA ASP A 227 16.71 -10.67 8.86
C ASP A 227 16.32 -10.06 7.50
N ILE A 228 17.24 -9.30 6.89
CA ILE A 228 17.04 -8.73 5.54
C ILE A 228 17.00 -9.84 4.49
N ILE A 229 17.91 -10.83 4.57
CA ILE A 229 17.97 -11.97 3.65
C ILE A 229 16.69 -12.79 3.70
N GLU A 230 16.13 -13.04 4.89
CA GLU A 230 14.87 -13.76 5.04
C GLU A 230 13.73 -13.05 4.29
N LYS A 231 13.56 -11.75 4.54
CA LYS A 231 12.57 -10.92 3.82
C LYS A 231 12.81 -10.89 2.32
N VAL A 232 14.06 -10.74 1.88
CA VAL A 232 14.41 -10.75 0.44
C VAL A 232 14.01 -12.08 -0.19
N LYS A 233 14.26 -13.23 0.45
CA LYS A 233 13.85 -14.54 -0.05
C LYS A 233 12.33 -14.64 -0.18
N ASP A 234 11.58 -14.11 0.78
CA ASP A 234 10.12 -14.12 0.74
C ASP A 234 9.58 -13.21 -0.37
N ILE A 235 10.14 -12.00 -0.52
CA ILE A 235 9.78 -11.10 -1.62
C ILE A 235 10.08 -11.78 -2.97
N LEU A 236 11.28 -12.33 -3.15
CA LEU A 236 11.68 -13.00 -4.40
C LEU A 236 10.80 -14.21 -4.72
N ARG A 237 10.30 -14.93 -3.70
CA ARG A 237 9.34 -16.02 -3.89
C ARG A 237 8.07 -15.50 -4.55
N HIS A 238 7.53 -14.37 -4.10
CA HIS A 238 6.36 -13.77 -4.72
C HIS A 238 6.65 -13.17 -6.10
N VAL A 239 7.84 -12.62 -6.32
CA VAL A 239 8.26 -12.09 -7.63
C VAL A 239 8.35 -13.20 -8.68
N PHE A 240 8.87 -14.37 -8.30
CA PHE A 240 9.06 -15.51 -9.21
C PHE A 240 7.97 -16.58 -9.12
N GLU A 241 6.93 -16.36 -8.32
CA GLU A 241 5.77 -17.25 -8.25
C GLU A 241 5.11 -17.31 -9.64
N PRO A 242 4.94 -18.51 -10.24
CA PRO A 242 4.24 -18.63 -11.50
C PRO A 242 2.81 -18.12 -11.31
N HIS A 243 2.43 -17.13 -12.12
CA HIS A 243 1.09 -16.59 -12.11
C HIS A 243 0.19 -17.63 -12.80
N CYS A 244 -0.45 -18.48 -11.99
CA CYS A 244 -1.48 -19.42 -12.45
C CYS A 244 -2.78 -18.69 -12.79
#